data_AF-A0A7V2N0P2-F1
#
_entry.id   AF-A0A7V2N0P2-F1
#
_cell.length_a   1.000
_cell.length_b   1.000
_cell.length_c   1.000
_cell.angle_alpha   90.00
_cell.angle_beta   90.00
_cell.angle_gamma   90.00
#
_symmetry.space_group_name_H-M   'P 1'
#
loop_
_entity.id
_entity.type
_entity.pdbx_description
1 polymer ?
#
loop_
_entity_poly.entity_id
_entity_poly.type
_entity_poly.pdbx_seq_one_letter_code
_entity_poly.pdbx_strand_id
1 'polypeptide(L)' 'MQDNIVDLVFTSPPYNVGINYENWNDNLSYENYLRFLEEVLKELYRVIKDDGRLAII' A
#
# COMPACT_ATOMS: atom_id res chain seq x y z
N MET A 1 7.72 9.18 -8.84
CA MET A 1 8.63 9.81 -7.85
C MET A 1 10.02 9.27 -8.07
N GLN A 2 11.05 10.03 -7.70
CA GLN A 2 12.42 9.51 -7.67
C GLN A 2 12.55 8.36 -6.66
N ASP A 3 13.43 7.41 -6.94
CA ASP A 3 13.78 6.30 -6.05
C ASP A 3 14.52 6.82 -4.81
N ASN A 4 14.44 6.09 -3.69
CA ASN A 4 15.21 6.36 -2.47
C ASN A 4 15.17 7.82 -1.99
N ILE A 5 13.99 8.44 -1.98
CA ILE A 5 13.80 9.86 -1.61
C ILE A 5 12.94 10.05 -0.35
N VAL A 6 12.20 9.02 0.07
CA VAL A 6 11.26 9.08 1.20
C VAL A 6 11.89 8.51 2.47
N ASP A 7 11.89 9.29 3.56
CA ASP A 7 12.41 8.87 4.87
C ASP A 7 11.40 8.03 5.69
N LEU A 8 10.11 8.36 5.58
CA LEU A 8 9.04 7.70 6.32
C LEU A 8 7.81 7.55 5.44
N VAL A 9 7.30 6.33 5.35
CA VAL A 9 5.98 6.02 4.80
C VAL A 9 5.07 5.65 5.96
N PHE A 10 3.92 6.32 6.02
CA PHE A 10 2.83 5.99 6.94
C PHE A 10 1.55 5.84 6.11
N THR A 11 0.96 4.65 6.12
CA THR A 11 -0.20 4.35 5.27
C THR A 11 -1.18 3.40 5.94
N SER A 12 -2.44 3.46 5.50
CA SER A 12 -3.51 2.57 5.92
C SER A 12 -4.27 2.11 4.67
N PRO A 13 -3.83 1.04 4.00
CA PRO A 13 -4.51 0.54 2.81
C PRO A 13 -5.87 -0.06 3.21
N PRO A 14 -6.84 -0.12 2.28
CA PRO A 14 -8.11 -0.82 2.52
C PRO A 14 -7.86 -2.27 2.99
N TYR A 15 -8.61 -2.74 3.99
CA TYR A 15 -8.41 -4.07 4.58
C TYR A 15 -9.21 -5.18 3.90
N ASN A 16 -10.00 -4.84 2.88
CA ASN A 16 -10.84 -5.79 2.18
C ASN A 16 -11.88 -6.47 3.08
N VAL A 17 -12.54 -5.67 3.94
CA VAL A 17 -13.52 -6.13 4.94
C VAL A 17 -14.96 -5.74 4.57
N GLY A 18 -15.18 -5.31 3.33
CA GLY A 18 -16.50 -5.00 2.78
C GLY A 18 -17.02 -3.60 3.12
N ILE A 19 -16.14 -2.65 3.43
CA ILE A 19 -16.56 -1.26 3.65
C ILE A 19 -17.03 -0.65 2.33
N ASN A 20 -18.21 -0.02 2.36
CA ASN A 20 -18.77 0.65 1.19
C ASN A 20 -18.13 2.04 1.00
N TYR A 21 -16.99 2.08 0.31
CA TYR A 21 -16.39 3.34 -0.12
C TYR A 21 -17.02 3.84 -1.41
N GLU A 22 -17.09 5.16 -1.59
CA GLU A 22 -17.66 5.75 -2.82
C GLU A 22 -16.88 5.38 -4.08
N ASN A 23 -15.55 5.19 -3.97
CA ASN A 23 -14.65 5.05 -5.12
C ASN A 23 -13.74 3.80 -5.03
N TRP A 24 -14.05 2.85 -4.15
CA TRP A 24 -13.23 1.65 -3.98
C TRP A 24 -14.08 0.43 -3.64
N ASN A 25 -13.79 -0.70 -4.29
CA ASN A 25 -14.38 -1.98 -3.94
C ASN A 25 -13.53 -2.66 -2.84
N ASP A 26 -13.98 -2.58 -1.59
CA ASP A 26 -13.33 -3.22 -0.44
C ASP A 26 -13.78 -4.68 -0.24
N ASN A 27 -14.21 -5.34 -1.31
CA ASN A 27 -14.63 -6.74 -1.31
C ASN A 27 -14.08 -7.46 -2.55
N LEU A 28 -12.78 -7.35 -2.75
CA LEU A 28 -12.01 -8.07 -3.75
C LEU A 28 -11.88 -9.55 -3.36
N SER A 29 -11.67 -10.42 -4.35
CA SER A 29 -11.17 -11.76 -4.06
C SER A 29 -9.82 -11.69 -3.36
N TYR A 30 -9.49 -12.71 -2.57
CA TYR A 30 -8.25 -12.74 -1.81
C TYR A 30 -7.02 -12.57 -2.71
N GLU A 31 -6.98 -13.22 -3.87
CA GLU A 31 -5.86 -13.11 -4.81
C GLU A 31 -5.73 -11.69 -5.39
N ASN A 32 -6.86 -11.05 -5.70
CA ASN A 32 -6.85 -9.69 -6.24
C ASN A 32 -6.43 -8.68 -5.17
N TYR A 33 -6.84 -8.89 -3.91
CA TYR A 33 -6.40 -8.09 -2.78
C TYR A 33 -4.89 -8.20 -2.55
N LEU A 34 -4.36 -9.43 -2.56
CA LEU A 34 -2.92 -9.66 -2.41
C LEU A 34 -2.11 -9.01 -3.53
N ARG A 35 -2.56 -9.13 -4.79
CA ARG A 35 -1.91 -8.47 -5.93
C ARG A 35 -1.92 -6.96 -5.79
N PHE A 36 -3.04 -6.38 -5.39
CA PHE A 36 -3.14 -4.94 -5.12
C PHE A 36 -2.12 -4.49 -4.06
N LEU A 37 -2.08 -5.19 -2.91
CA LEU A 37 -1.12 -4.88 -1.86
C LEU A 37 0.33 -5.05 -2.33
N GLU A 38 0.64 -6.11 -3.07
CA GLU A 38 1.98 -6.35 -3.60
C GLU A 38 2.46 -5.20 -4.49
N GLU A 39 1.62 -4.74 -5.41
CA GLU A 39 1.97 -3.63 -6.32
C GLU A 39 2.16 -2.32 -5.55
N VAL A 40 1.32 -2.03 -4.55
CA VAL A 40 1.48 -0.86 -3.69
C VAL A 40 2.80 -0.95 -2.90
N LEU A 41 3.08 -2.10 -2.27
CA LEU A 41 4.27 -2.28 -1.45
C LEU A 41 5.56 -2.24 -2.27
N LYS A 42 5.56 -2.74 -3.51
CA LYS A 42 6.69 -2.61 -4.44
C LYS A 42 7.02 -1.15 -4.71
N GLU A 43 6.01 -0.33 -4.99
CA GLU A 43 6.23 1.10 -5.26
C GLU A 43 6.68 1.86 -4.00
N LEU A 44 6.14 1.51 -2.83
CA LEU A 44 6.61 2.08 -1.56
C LEU A 44 8.07 1.70 -1.29
N TYR A 45 8.46 0.45 -1.56
CA TYR A 45 9.83 0.00 -1.43
C TYR A 45 10.77 0.70 -2.42
N ARG A 46 10.33 1.01 -3.64
CA ARG A 46 11.14 1.74 -4.62
C ARG A 46 11.48 3.16 -4.17
N VAL A 47 10.54 3.85 -3.51
CA VAL A 47 10.71 5.27 -3.16
C VAL A 47 11.29 5.50 -1.77
N ILE A 48 11.18 4.53 -0.86
CA ILE A 48 11.75 4.63 0.49
C ILE A 48 13.27 4.53 0.43
N LYS A 49 13.97 5.31 1.26
CA LYS A 49 15.42 5.19 1.40
C LYS A 49 15.80 3.86 2.03
N ASP A 50 17.04 3.43 1.81
CA ASP A 50 17.60 2.21 2.41
C ASP A 50 17.53 2.23 3.96
N ASP A 51 17.59 3.41 4.58
CA ASP A 51 17.47 3.63 6.03
C ASP A 51 16.09 4.15 6.47
N GLY A 52 15.14 4.24 5.54
CA GLY A 52 13.79 4.72 5.79
C GLY A 52 12.93 3.76 6.62
N ARG A 53 11.76 4.25 7.03
CA ARG A 53 10.78 3.47 7.82
C ARG A 53 9.45 3.36 7.10
N LEU A 54 8.85 2.17 7.13
CA LEU A 54 7.49 1.93 6.65
C LEU A 54 6.62 1.49 7.83
N ALA A 55 5.57 2.25 8.09
CA ALA A 55 4.54 1.93 9.07
C ALA A 55 3.21 1.75 8.33
N ILE A 56 2.67 0.54 8.42
CA ILE A 56 1.37 0.18 7.88
C ILE A 56 0.44 0.00 9.08
N ILE A 57 -0.64 0.77 9.11
CA ILE A 57 -1.67 0.70 10.14
C ILE A 57 -2.96 0.14 9.58
#